data_AF-A0AAW0MCL9-F1
#
_entry.id   AF-A0AAW0MCL9-F1
#
_cell.length_a   1.000
_cell.length_b   1.000
_cell.length_c   1.000
_cell.angle_alpha   90.00
_cell.angle_beta   90.00
_cell.angle_gamma   90.00
#
_symmetry.space_group_name_H-M   'P 1'
#
loop_
_entity.id
_entity.type
_entity.pdbx_description
1 polymer ?
#
loop_
_entity_poly.entity_id
_entity_poly.type
_entity_poly.pdbx_seq_one_letter_code
_entity_poly.pdbx_strand_id
1 'polypeptide(L)'
;LLFQSKEASSLASSKDLEITRDQSQPEAGVQPDLFEENFKELKKWVDLKSSKYGTLLVLRERRSGRLGTALKALNDIIQDDGEPPKKKLYELKLSLLDEIGWSHLATYERQWMHVRFPASLPLF
;
A
#
# COMPACT_ATOMS: atom_id res chain seq x y z
N LEU A 1 -39.28 26.67 -34.61
CA LEU A 1 -40.11 25.47 -34.85
C LEU A 1 -39.43 24.31 -34.11
N LEU A 2 -39.66 24.18 -32.80
CA LEU A 2 -40.60 23.24 -32.16
C LEU A 2 -40.31 21.77 -32.50
N PHE A 3 -39.65 21.06 -31.59
CA PHE A 3 -40.30 19.96 -30.84
C PHE A 3 -39.48 19.61 -29.58
N GLN A 4 -40.10 19.82 -28.41
CA GLN A 4 -39.70 19.21 -27.15
C GLN A 4 -40.05 17.71 -27.20
N SER A 5 -39.25 16.88 -26.54
CA SER A 5 -39.81 15.73 -25.84
C SER A 5 -39.32 15.75 -24.40
N LYS A 6 -40.30 15.71 -23.52
CA LYS A 6 -40.26 15.82 -22.07
C LYS A 6 -41.17 14.70 -21.58
N GLU A 7 -40.63 13.78 -20.79
CA GLU A 7 -41.31 12.82 -19.91
C GLU A 7 -40.17 12.31 -18.99
N ALA A 8 -40.02 12.60 -17.70
CA ALA A 8 -40.88 12.86 -16.55
C ALA A 8 -41.63 11.63 -16.01
N SER A 9 -41.25 11.26 -14.77
CA SER A 9 -42.03 10.52 -13.77
C SER A 9 -42.12 9.00 -14.01
N SER A 10 -42.02 8.10 -13.01
CA SER A 10 -42.57 8.20 -11.66
C SER A 10 -42.16 7.00 -10.76
N LEU A 11 -42.16 7.26 -9.45
CA LEU A 11 -42.41 6.34 -8.31
C LEU A 11 -41.41 5.19 -8.05
N ALA A 12 -40.58 5.28 -7.01
CA ALA A 12 -40.90 5.05 -5.59
C ALA A 12 -41.14 3.57 -5.23
N SER A 13 -40.19 3.00 -4.50
CA SER A 13 -40.45 1.91 -3.55
C SER A 13 -39.48 2.06 -2.39
N SER A 14 -39.87 2.90 -1.44
CA SER A 14 -39.42 2.79 -0.06
C SER A 14 -39.94 1.47 0.48
N LYS A 15 -39.03 0.59 0.89
CA LYS A 15 -39.33 -0.43 1.90
C LYS A 15 -38.24 -0.37 2.95
N ASP A 16 -38.62 0.29 4.04
CA ASP A 16 -38.06 0.13 5.36
C ASP A 16 -37.87 -1.35 5.66
N LEU A 17 -36.62 -1.77 5.87
CA LEU A 17 -36.28 -3.03 6.51
C LEU A 17 -35.25 -2.72 7.59
N GLU A 18 -35.84 -2.25 8.70
CA GLU A 18 -35.55 -2.68 10.06
C GLU A 18 -34.07 -2.98 10.38
N ILE A 19 -33.43 -1.94 10.91
CA ILE A 19 -32.16 -2.01 11.63
C ILE A 19 -32.40 -2.83 12.92
N THR A 20 -32.28 -4.14 12.85
CA THR A 20 -31.95 -4.94 14.03
C THR A 20 -30.46 -4.77 14.30
N ARG A 21 -30.15 -3.75 15.10
CA ARG A 21 -28.90 -3.61 15.83
C ARG A 21 -28.79 -4.80 16.78
N ASP A 22 -28.25 -5.90 16.30
CA ASP A 22 -27.77 -6.94 17.18
C ASP A 22 -26.46 -6.45 17.80
N GLN A 23 -26.59 -5.87 19.00
CA GLN A 23 -25.47 -5.51 19.85
C GLN A 23 -24.87 -6.81 20.40
N SER A 24 -24.08 -7.50 19.59
CA SER A 24 -23.06 -8.41 20.10
C SER A 24 -21.73 -7.67 20.01
N GLN A 25 -21.34 -7.04 21.12
CA GLN A 25 -19.94 -6.69 21.34
C GLN A 25 -19.09 -7.94 21.07
N PRO A 26 -18.11 -7.90 20.17
CA PRO A 26 -17.02 -8.84 20.32
C PRO A 26 -16.30 -8.42 21.61
N GLU A 27 -16.40 -9.27 22.62
CA GLU A 27 -15.41 -9.41 23.68
C GLU A 27 -14.04 -9.01 23.11
N ALA A 28 -13.38 -8.03 23.73
CA ALA A 28 -12.05 -7.58 23.34
C ALA A 28 -10.99 -8.65 23.72
N GLY A 29 -11.23 -9.89 23.32
CA GLY A 29 -10.20 -10.89 23.16
C GLY A 29 -9.31 -10.40 22.03
N VAL A 30 -8.05 -10.10 22.36
CA VAL A 30 -7.00 -9.81 21.39
C VAL A 30 -7.00 -10.96 20.38
N GLN A 31 -7.56 -10.73 19.19
CA GLN A 31 -7.44 -11.68 18.10
C GLN A 31 -5.95 -11.88 17.84
N PRO A 32 -5.47 -13.13 17.78
CA PRO A 32 -4.05 -13.40 17.60
C PRO A 32 -3.57 -12.75 16.30
N ASP A 33 -2.48 -12.00 16.34
CA ASP A 33 -1.85 -11.48 15.13
C ASP A 33 -1.07 -12.61 14.44
N LEU A 34 -1.80 -13.39 13.65
CA LEU A 34 -1.28 -14.53 12.88
C LEU A 34 -0.08 -14.14 12.01
N PHE A 35 0.02 -12.88 11.56
CA PHE A 35 1.16 -12.44 10.79
C PHE A 35 2.42 -12.33 11.65
N GLU A 36 2.33 -11.70 12.83
CA GLU A 36 3.49 -11.59 13.73
C GLU A 36 3.90 -12.96 14.28
N GLU A 37 2.95 -13.87 14.54
CA GLU A 37 3.25 -15.26 14.91
C GLU A 37 4.00 -16.00 13.81
N ASN A 38 3.47 -15.98 12.58
CA ASN A 38 4.12 -16.59 11.43
C ASN A 38 5.48 -15.95 11.11
N PHE A 39 5.60 -14.63 11.25
CA PHE A 39 6.84 -13.91 11.05
C PHE A 39 7.90 -14.27 12.10
N LYS A 40 7.49 -14.43 13.37
CA LYS A 40 8.37 -14.91 14.45
C LYS A 40 8.89 -16.31 14.16
N GLU A 41 8.04 -17.21 13.66
CA GLU A 41 8.47 -18.55 13.25
C GLU A 41 9.44 -18.47 12.07
N LEU A 42 9.08 -17.76 11.00
CA LEU A 42 9.93 -17.61 9.80
C LEU A 42 11.33 -17.07 10.12
N LYS A 43 11.42 -16.09 11.03
CA LYS A 43 12.68 -15.49 11.47
C LYS A 43 13.65 -16.52 12.09
N LYS A 44 13.15 -17.63 12.65
CA LYS A 44 14.00 -18.68 13.22
C LYS A 44 14.74 -19.48 12.15
N TRP A 45 14.20 -19.51 10.94
CA TRP A 45 14.69 -20.38 9.86
C TRP A 45 15.44 -19.63 8.77
N VAL A 46 15.26 -18.31 8.68
CA VAL A 46 15.78 -17.54 7.55
C VAL A 46 16.38 -16.19 7.96
N ASP A 47 17.41 -15.76 7.25
CA ASP A 47 17.91 -14.39 7.31
C ASP A 47 16.96 -13.42 6.60
N LEU A 48 16.26 -12.62 7.40
CA LEU A 48 15.33 -11.60 6.95
C LEU A 48 16.00 -10.42 6.22
N LYS A 49 17.34 -10.29 6.32
CA LYS A 49 18.09 -9.27 5.59
C LYS A 49 18.40 -9.68 4.15
N SER A 50 18.17 -10.94 3.78
CA SER A 50 18.35 -11.36 2.40
C SER A 50 17.29 -10.74 1.48
N SER A 51 17.70 -10.45 0.25
CA SER A 51 16.86 -9.83 -0.80
C SER A 51 15.51 -10.54 -1.00
N LYS A 52 15.46 -11.87 -0.77
CA LYS A 52 14.23 -12.70 -0.86
C LYS A 52 13.13 -12.30 0.13
N TYR A 53 13.49 -11.86 1.33
CA TYR A 53 12.54 -11.55 2.42
C TYR A 53 12.44 -10.07 2.73
N GLY A 54 13.21 -9.23 2.04
CA GLY A 54 13.23 -7.78 2.26
C GLY A 54 11.83 -7.15 2.19
N THR A 55 11.02 -7.49 1.18
CA THR A 55 9.65 -6.94 1.06
C THR A 55 8.75 -7.33 2.22
N LEU A 56 8.89 -8.54 2.76
CA LEU A 56 8.15 -8.99 3.95
C LEU A 56 8.57 -8.20 5.19
N LEU A 57 9.87 -7.91 5.33
CA LEU A 57 10.38 -7.06 6.40
C LEU A 57 9.79 -5.64 6.29
N VAL A 58 9.77 -5.04 5.10
CA VAL A 58 9.14 -3.72 4.86
C VAL A 58 7.67 -3.72 5.29
N LEU A 59 6.91 -4.74 4.87
CA LEU A 59 5.49 -4.87 5.22
C LEU A 59 5.28 -4.98 6.74
N ARG A 60 6.10 -5.79 7.41
CA ARG A 60 6.05 -5.99 8.86
C ARG A 60 6.32 -4.70 9.63
N GLU A 61 7.36 -3.97 9.24
CA GLU A 61 7.71 -2.69 9.86
C GLU A 61 6.63 -1.63 9.63
N ARG A 62 6.04 -1.59 8.43
CA ARG A 62 4.89 -0.72 8.11
C ARG A 62 3.68 -1.04 8.99
N ARG A 63 3.31 -2.32 9.12
CA ARG A 63 2.22 -2.77 10.01
C ARG A 63 2.42 -2.40 11.47
N SER A 64 3.67 -2.36 11.92
CA SER A 64 4.02 -1.95 13.28
C SER A 64 4.12 -0.44 13.47
N GLY A 65 3.80 0.38 12.46
CA GLY A 65 3.93 1.84 12.50
C GLY A 65 5.38 2.36 12.48
N ARG A 66 6.37 1.48 12.29
CA ARG A 66 7.80 1.85 12.23
C ARG A 66 8.18 2.23 10.79
N LEU A 67 7.52 3.26 10.27
CA LEU A 67 7.63 3.66 8.85
C LEU A 67 9.06 4.02 8.42
N GLY A 68 9.84 4.65 9.31
CA GLY A 68 11.26 4.94 9.04
C GLY A 68 12.11 3.67 8.88
N THR A 69 11.84 2.64 9.69
CA THR A 69 12.50 1.33 9.58
C THR A 69 12.06 0.59 8.33
N ALA A 70 10.77 0.68 7.97
CA ALA A 70 10.25 0.15 6.71
C ALA A 70 10.93 0.80 5.50
N LEU A 71 11.09 2.12 5.52
CA LEU A 71 11.76 2.87 4.46
C LEU A 71 13.25 2.52 4.36
N LYS A 72 13.93 2.35 5.50
CA LYS A 72 15.33 1.89 5.54
C LYS A 72 15.47 0.51 4.90
N ALA A 73 14.67 -0.46 5.35
CA ALA A 73 14.70 -1.81 4.81
C ALA A 73 14.42 -1.82 3.29
N LEU A 74 13.49 -0.97 2.83
CA LEU A 74 13.22 -0.83 1.41
C LEU A 74 14.41 -0.24 0.64
N ASN A 75 15.08 0.75 1.22
CA ASN A 75 16.25 1.35 0.60
C ASN A 75 17.42 0.36 0.51
N ASP A 76 17.61 -0.49 1.52
CA ASP A 76 18.61 -1.56 1.51
C ASP A 76 18.34 -2.56 0.35
N ILE A 77 17.06 -2.86 0.05
CA ILE A 77 16.68 -3.71 -1.10
C ILE A 77 16.94 -2.98 -2.44
N ILE A 78 16.69 -1.68 -2.50
CA ILE A 78 16.89 -0.88 -3.73
C ILE A 78 18.38 -0.71 -4.05
N GLN A 79 19.23 -0.61 -3.02
CA GLN A 79 20.68 -0.46 -3.13
C GLN A 79 21.43 -1.78 -3.32
N ASP A 80 20.72 -2.90 -3.43
CA ASP A 80 21.32 -4.19 -3.76
C ASP A 80 21.84 -4.13 -5.22
N ASP A 81 23.13 -3.76 -5.37
CA ASP A 81 23.82 -3.34 -6.61
C ASP A 81 23.80 -4.36 -7.76
N GLY A 82 23.29 -5.58 -7.53
CA GLY A 82 23.21 -6.64 -8.53
C GLY A 82 22.00 -6.56 -9.47
N GLU A 83 20.96 -5.82 -9.13
CA GLU A 83 19.66 -5.89 -9.82
C GLU A 83 19.28 -4.58 -10.52
N PRO A 84 18.72 -4.64 -11.74
CA PRO A 84 18.15 -3.45 -12.38
C PRO A 84 17.09 -2.78 -11.49
N PRO A 85 16.96 -1.44 -11.52
CA PRO A 85 15.92 -0.74 -10.78
C PRO A 85 14.53 -1.32 -11.02
N LYS A 86 13.82 -1.71 -9.94
CA LYS A 86 12.49 -2.31 -10.03
C LYS A 86 11.42 -1.27 -9.71
N LYS A 87 10.61 -0.89 -10.71
CA LYS A 87 9.57 0.16 -10.58
C LYS A 87 8.69 0.01 -9.34
N LYS A 88 8.24 -1.21 -9.05
CA LYS A 88 7.38 -1.53 -7.88
C LYS A 88 8.01 -1.15 -6.53
N LEU A 89 9.33 -1.24 -6.39
CA LEU A 89 10.02 -0.86 -5.14
C LEU A 89 9.99 0.65 -4.94
N TYR A 90 10.14 1.42 -6.01
CA TYR A 90 10.06 2.87 -5.94
C TYR A 90 8.62 3.38 -5.77
N GLU A 91 7.62 2.69 -6.32
CA GLU A 91 6.21 2.94 -6.03
C GLU A 91 5.90 2.70 -4.54
N LEU A 92 6.43 1.60 -3.98
CA LEU A 92 6.31 1.33 -2.54
C LEU A 92 7.02 2.43 -1.72
N LYS A 93 8.20 2.89 -2.15
CA LYS A 93 8.95 3.99 -1.52
C LYS A 93 8.11 5.27 -1.48
N LEU A 94 7.48 5.63 -2.60
CA LEU A 94 6.55 6.76 -2.67
C LEU A 94 5.40 6.60 -1.67
N SER A 95 4.77 5.42 -1.62
CA SER A 95 3.67 5.18 -0.68
C SER A 95 4.08 5.36 0.79
N LEU A 96 5.31 4.96 1.14
CA LEU A 96 5.84 5.16 2.50
C LEU A 96 6.15 6.63 2.77
N LEU A 97 6.76 7.35 1.81
CA LEU A 97 7.06 8.77 1.96
C LEU A 97 5.79 9.61 2.11
N ASP A 98 4.75 9.29 1.34
CA ASP A 98 3.43 9.94 1.45
C ASP A 98 2.78 9.61 2.82
N GLU A 99 2.86 8.37 3.30
CA GLU A 99 2.32 7.98 4.62
C GLU A 99 3.06 8.62 5.80
N ILE A 100 4.39 8.81 5.69
CA ILE A 100 5.19 9.54 6.68
C ILE A 100 4.89 11.05 6.64
N GLY A 101 4.38 11.57 5.53
CA GLY A 101 4.13 12.99 5.31
C GLY A 101 5.35 13.77 4.79
N TRP A 102 6.37 13.09 4.26
CA TRP A 102 7.56 13.70 3.66
C TRP A 102 7.30 14.14 2.21
N SER A 103 6.37 15.09 2.04
CA SER A 103 5.86 15.52 0.73
C SER A 103 6.91 16.04 -0.24
N HIS A 104 7.93 16.73 0.27
CA HIS A 104 9.06 17.24 -0.54
C HIS A 104 9.87 16.09 -1.15
N LEU A 105 10.18 15.05 -0.36
CA LEU A 105 10.88 13.86 -0.86
C LEU A 105 10.01 13.05 -1.82
N ALA A 106 8.72 12.91 -1.52
CA ALA A 106 7.80 12.20 -2.40
C ALA A 106 7.66 12.90 -3.77
N THR A 107 7.62 14.23 -3.79
CA THR A 107 7.61 15.02 -5.04
C THR A 107 8.88 14.80 -5.86
N TYR A 108 10.05 14.87 -5.21
CA TYR A 108 11.33 14.60 -5.86
C TYR A 108 11.40 13.17 -6.41
N GLU A 109 10.99 12.19 -5.62
CA GLU A 109 11.00 10.78 -6.02
C GLU A 109 10.06 10.53 -7.22
N ARG A 110 8.89 11.19 -7.28
CA ARG A 110 7.99 11.15 -8.44
C ARG A 110 8.66 11.68 -9.72
N GLN A 111 9.43 12.76 -9.62
CA GLN A 111 10.20 13.27 -10.77
C GLN A 111 11.25 12.26 -11.24
N TRP A 112 11.96 11.63 -10.32
CA TRP A 112 12.96 10.61 -10.63
C TRP A 112 12.36 9.34 -11.25
N MET A 113 11.10 9.01 -10.95
CA MET A 113 10.43 7.89 -11.60
C MET A 113 10.37 8.05 -13.12
N HIS A 114 10.16 9.27 -13.62
CA HIS A 114 10.13 9.53 -15.06
C HIS A 114 11.50 9.33 -15.72
N VAL A 115 12.58 9.66 -14.99
CA VAL A 115 13.96 9.51 -15.47
C VAL A 115 14.40 8.05 -15.41
N ARG A 116 14.12 7.35 -14.31
CA ARG A 116 14.50 5.93 -14.14
C ARG A 116 13.66 4.97 -14.99
N PHE A 117 12.39 5.31 -15.23
CA PHE A 117 11.43 4.47 -15.94
C PHE A 117 10.76 5.25 -17.08
N PRO A 118 11.50 5.63 -18.13
CA PRO A 118 10.93 6.33 -19.27
C PRO A 118 9.97 5.41 -20.04
N ALA A 119 8.98 6.00 -20.71
CA ALA A 119 7.99 5.24 -21.50
C ALA A 119 8.61 4.52 -22.72
N SER A 120 9.72 5.05 -23.23
CA SER A 120 10.50 4.49 -24.32
C SER A 120 11.99 4.80 -24.10
N LEU A 121 12.85 4.04 -24.73
CA LEU A 121 14.29 4.32 -24.73
C LEU A 121 14.55 5.69 -25.39
N PRO A 122 15.53 6.46 -24.88
CA PRO A 122 15.92 7.72 -25.50
C PRO A 122 16.43 7.46 -26.93
N LEU A 123 16.20 8.43 -27.82
CA LEU A 123 16.80 8.44 -29.14
C LEU A 123 18.29 8.78 -28.98
N PHE A 124 19.12 7.79 -29.29
CA PHE A 124 20.58 7.80 -29.48
C PHE A 124 21.43 8.67 -28.54
#